data_AF-A0A949A4Z2-F1
#
_entry.id   AF-A0A949A4Z2-F1
#
_cell.length_a   1.000
_cell.length_b   1.000
_cell.length_c   1.000
_cell.angle_alpha   90.00
_cell.angle_beta   90.00
_cell.angle_gamma   90.00
#
_symmetry.space_group_name_H-M   'P 1'
#
loop_
_entity.id
_entity.type
_entity.pdbx_description
1 polymer ?
#
loop_
_entity_poly.entity_id
_entity_poly.type
_entity_poly.pdbx_seq_one_letter_code
_entity_poly.pdbx_strand_id
1 'polypeptide(L)'
;MNTTTSTHDKAAVGLTIKLPVKIMDTLHDMVTAKDVDINTLISGYISRGIDHDMPAARRKCFINHVKDILMKHKVPSEAIAEINDKFGY
;
A
#
# COMPACT_ATOMS: atom_id res chain seq x y z
N MET A 1 0.26 10.31 -39.09
CA MET A 1 0.82 10.29 -37.72
C MET A 1 -0.35 10.43 -36.75
N ASN A 2 -0.80 9.34 -36.13
CA ASN A 2 -1.83 9.40 -35.10
C ASN A 2 -1.17 9.33 -33.73
N THR A 3 -1.15 10.46 -33.03
CA THR A 3 -0.69 10.57 -31.66
C THR A 3 -1.78 9.99 -30.76
N THR A 4 -1.61 8.77 -30.27
CA THR A 4 -2.41 8.25 -29.15
C THR A 4 -2.05 9.05 -27.90
N THR A 5 -2.85 10.05 -27.58
CA THR A 5 -2.93 10.59 -26.22
C THR A 5 -3.49 9.49 -25.32
N SER A 6 -2.61 8.81 -24.60
CA SER A 6 -2.97 7.96 -23.48
C SER A 6 -3.49 8.87 -22.36
N THR A 7 -4.79 9.17 -22.39
CA THR A 7 -5.51 9.66 -21.23
C THR A 7 -5.66 8.49 -20.27
N HIS A 8 -4.66 8.29 -19.41
CA HIS A 8 -4.86 7.69 -18.10
C HIS A 8 -5.67 8.66 -17.23
N ASP A 9 -6.89 8.96 -17.65
CA ASP A 9 -7.89 9.61 -16.81
C ASP A 9 -8.38 8.53 -15.84
N LYS A 10 -7.55 8.24 -14.83
CA LYS A 10 -7.90 7.27 -13.79
C LYS A 10 -9.10 7.84 -13.06
N ALA A 11 -10.26 7.24 -13.30
CA ALA A 11 -11.51 7.60 -12.64
C ALA A 11 -11.29 7.76 -11.12
N ALA A 12 -11.61 8.94 -10.60
CA ALA A 12 -11.59 9.18 -9.16
C ALA A 12 -12.63 8.25 -8.51
N VAL A 13 -12.19 7.47 -7.52
CA VAL A 13 -13.07 6.58 -6.74
C VAL A 13 -13.40 7.27 -5.43
N GLY A 14 -14.70 7.45 -5.15
CA GLY A 14 -15.16 7.97 -3.87
C GLY A 14 -15.00 6.94 -2.75
N LEU A 15 -14.53 7.38 -1.59
CA LEU A 15 -14.39 6.56 -0.39
C LEU A 15 -15.30 7.09 0.72
N THR A 16 -16.20 6.25 1.23
CA THR A 16 -17.04 6.57 2.41
C THR A 16 -16.58 5.76 3.60
N ILE A 17 -16.21 6.43 4.69
CA ILE A 17 -15.75 5.80 5.95
C ILE A 17 -16.59 6.28 7.13
N LYS A 18 -16.84 5.38 8.08
CA LYS A 18 -17.41 5.73 9.40
C LYS A 18 -16.26 5.84 10.39
N LEU A 19 -16.09 7.01 10.99
CA LEU A 19 -15.06 7.28 11.98
C LEU A 19 -15.68 7.55 13.36
N PRO A 20 -15.02 7.14 14.46
CA PRO A 20 -15.34 7.63 15.80
C PRO A 20 -15.26 9.17 15.84
N VAL A 21 -16.20 9.80 16.56
CA VAL A 21 -16.28 11.26 16.69
C VAL A 21 -14.95 11.87 17.13
N LYS A 22 -14.28 11.26 18.11
CA LYS A 22 -12.96 11.71 18.61
C LYS A 22 -11.89 11.84 17.51
N ILE A 23 -11.91 10.95 16.52
CA ILE A 23 -10.98 11.01 15.39
C ILE A 23 -11.35 12.16 14.46
N MET A 24 -12.65 12.38 14.23
CA MET A 24 -13.13 13.50 13.43
C MET A 24 -12.76 14.85 14.05
N ASP A 25 -12.88 14.99 15.36
CA ASP A 25 -12.48 16.20 16.10
C ASP A 25 -10.98 16.48 15.88
N THR A 26 -10.14 15.45 16.02
CA THR A 26 -8.70 15.57 15.76
C THR A 26 -8.40 15.96 14.31
N LEU A 27 -9.15 15.42 13.34
CA LEU A 27 -8.99 15.81 11.94
C LEU A 27 -9.37 17.28 11.70
N HIS A 28 -10.42 17.79 12.35
CA HIS A 28 -10.81 19.19 12.27
C HIS A 28 -9.74 20.14 12.85
N ASP A 29 -9.17 19.78 14.00
CA ASP A 29 -8.06 20.53 14.58
C ASP A 29 -6.86 20.58 13.63
N MET A 30 -6.54 19.45 12.98
CA MET A 30 -5.44 19.38 12.02
C MET A 30 -5.70 20.15 10.73
N VAL A 31 -6.93 20.13 10.22
CA VAL A 31 -7.36 20.95 9.06
C VAL A 31 -7.10 22.42 9.35
N THR A 32 -7.49 22.88 10.54
CA THR A 32 -7.30 24.27 10.98
C THR A 32 -5.82 24.61 11.14
N ALA A 33 -5.04 23.74 11.78
CA ALA A 33 -3.62 23.98 12.02
C ALA A 33 -2.76 23.94 10.75
N LYS A 34 -3.17 23.16 9.74
CA LYS A 34 -2.42 22.97 8.48
C LYS A 34 -2.95 23.81 7.32
N ASP A 35 -4.09 24.48 7.49
CA ASP A 35 -4.76 25.27 6.47
C ASP A 35 -5.00 24.48 5.16
N VAL A 36 -5.52 23.26 5.29
CA VAL A 36 -5.85 22.37 4.17
C VAL A 36 -7.23 21.76 4.39
N ASP A 37 -7.97 21.50 3.33
CA ASP A 37 -9.26 20.83 3.46
C ASP A 37 -9.11 19.37 3.94
N ILE A 38 -10.20 18.84 4.51
CA ILE A 38 -10.20 17.51 5.12
C ILE A 38 -9.89 16.39 4.13
N ASN A 39 -10.31 16.52 2.87
CA ASN A 39 -10.06 15.48 1.87
C ASN A 39 -8.58 15.46 1.50
N THR A 40 -7.98 16.64 1.28
CA THR A 40 -6.52 16.76 1.06
C THR A 40 -5.73 16.18 2.23
N LEU A 41 -6.14 16.47 3.46
CA LEU A 41 -5.51 15.92 4.66
C LEU A 41 -5.58 14.38 4.69
N ILE A 42 -6.79 13.82 4.53
CA ILE A 42 -7.02 12.37 4.54
C ILE A 42 -6.26 11.69 3.40
N SER A 43 -6.34 12.20 2.18
CA SER A 43 -5.61 11.67 1.03
C SER A 43 -4.10 11.68 1.26
N GLY A 44 -3.57 12.73 1.88
CA GLY A 44 -2.15 12.81 2.24
C GLY A 44 -1.73 11.79 3.30
N TYR A 45 -2.59 11.48 4.28
CA TYR A 45 -2.32 10.41 5.24
C TYR A 45 -2.42 9.02 4.60
N ILE A 46 -3.43 8.78 3.77
CA ILE A 46 -3.60 7.52 3.04
C ILE A 46 -2.39 7.27 2.13
N SER A 47 -1.98 8.26 1.33
CA SER A 47 -0.82 8.12 0.44
C SER A 47 0.44 7.80 1.23
N ARG A 48 0.70 8.52 2.32
CA ARG A 48 1.89 8.26 3.15
C ARG A 48 1.84 6.90 3.84
N GLY A 49 0.69 6.47 4.33
CA GLY A 49 0.52 5.13 4.90
C GLY A 49 0.79 4.04 3.88
N ILE A 50 0.25 4.20 2.66
CA ILE A 50 0.53 3.28 1.55
C ILE A 50 2.03 3.28 1.23
N ASP A 51 2.65 4.43 1.02
CA ASP A 51 4.07 4.51 0.65
C ASP A 51 4.99 3.94 1.73
N HIS A 52 4.61 4.08 3.00
CA HIS A 52 5.32 3.51 4.13
C HIS A 52 5.20 1.98 4.20
N ASP A 53 4.00 1.43 4.01
CA ASP A 53 3.73 -0.01 4.21
C ASP A 53 3.91 -0.86 2.95
N MET A 54 3.79 -0.24 1.77
CA MET A 54 3.87 -0.92 0.46
C MET A 54 5.20 -1.66 0.24
N PRO A 55 6.38 -1.14 0.64
CA PRO A 55 7.64 -1.87 0.49
C PRO A 55 7.62 -3.23 1.21
N ALA A 56 7.13 -3.27 2.45
CA ALA A 56 7.02 -4.51 3.23
C ALA A 56 6.00 -5.46 2.59
N ALA A 57 4.85 -4.95 2.15
CA ALA A 57 3.84 -5.74 1.45
C ALA A 57 4.37 -6.35 0.13
N ARG A 58 5.09 -5.56 -0.68
CA ARG A 58 5.73 -6.02 -1.92
C ARG A 58 6.80 -7.08 -1.64
N ARG A 59 7.62 -6.88 -0.62
CA ARG A 59 8.63 -7.86 -0.22
C ARG A 59 8.00 -9.18 0.20
N LYS A 60 6.95 -9.15 1.03
CA LYS A 60 6.20 -10.34 1.42
C LYS A 60 5.61 -11.06 0.20
N CYS A 61 5.03 -10.32 -0.74
CA CYS A 61 4.53 -10.87 -2.00
C CYS A 61 5.64 -11.55 -2.82
N PHE A 62 6.81 -10.91 -2.95
CA PHE A 62 7.96 -11.49 -3.63
C PHE A 62 8.45 -12.78 -2.97
N ILE A 63 8.60 -12.80 -1.64
CA ILE A 63 9.06 -13.98 -0.91
C ILE A 63 8.07 -15.16 -1.08
N ASN A 64 6.76 -14.89 -1.02
CA ASN A 64 5.75 -15.90 -1.28
C ASN A 64 5.86 -16.43 -2.72
N HIS A 65 6.04 -15.55 -3.70
CA HIS A 65 6.23 -15.96 -5.08
C HIS A 65 7.47 -16.83 -5.29
N VAL A 66 8.60 -16.48 -4.64
CA VAL A 66 9.83 -17.29 -4.67
C VAL A 66 9.57 -18.67 -4.06
N LYS A 67 8.87 -18.76 -2.92
CA LYS A 67 8.49 -20.05 -2.33
C LYS A 67 7.70 -20.91 -3.30
N ASP A 68 6.68 -20.35 -3.95
CA ASP A 68 5.85 -21.06 -4.91
C ASP A 68 6.68 -21.61 -6.08
N ILE A 69 7.65 -20.85 -6.58
CA ILE A 69 8.57 -21.30 -7.63
C ILE A 69 9.44 -22.45 -7.12
N LEU A 70 10.07 -22.30 -5.96
CA LEU A 70 10.96 -23.33 -5.39
C LEU A 70 10.21 -24.65 -5.15
N MET A 71 8.98 -24.59 -4.65
CA MET A 71 8.10 -25.76 -4.51
C MET A 71 7.80 -26.43 -5.84
N LYS A 72 7.47 -25.65 -6.89
CA LYS A 72 7.23 -26.19 -8.25
C LYS A 72 8.45 -26.92 -8.81
N HIS A 73 9.65 -26.47 -8.48
CA HIS A 73 10.91 -27.10 -8.88
C HIS A 73 11.38 -28.23 -7.94
N LYS A 74 10.53 -28.65 -6.97
CA LYS A 74 10.82 -29.73 -6.02
C LYS A 74 12.06 -29.48 -5.16
N VAL A 75 12.35 -28.22 -4.85
CA VAL A 75 13.39 -27.88 -3.87
C VAL A 75 12.95 -28.42 -2.49
N PRO A 76 13.85 -29.04 -1.71
CA PRO A 76 13.51 -29.56 -0.38
C PRO A 76 12.92 -28.48 0.53
N SER A 77 11.92 -28.85 1.31
CA SER A 77 11.21 -27.96 2.25
C SER A 77 12.16 -27.27 3.23
N GLU A 78 13.21 -27.98 3.65
CA GLU A 78 14.20 -27.52 4.61
C GLU A 78 15.02 -26.37 4.03
N ALA A 79 15.40 -26.48 2.75
CA ALA A 79 16.12 -25.43 2.03
C ALA A 79 15.24 -24.19 1.78
N ILE A 80 13.95 -24.39 1.47
CA ILE A 80 12.99 -23.28 1.33
C ILE A 80 12.80 -22.57 2.68
N ALA A 81 12.74 -23.31 3.79
CA ALA A 81 12.64 -22.77 5.13
C ALA A 81 13.88 -21.95 5.50
N GLU A 82 15.08 -22.44 5.21
CA GLU A 82 16.34 -21.72 5.44
C GLU A 82 16.43 -20.43 4.62
N ILE A 83 16.03 -20.45 3.34
CA ILE A 83 15.98 -19.25 2.51
C ILE A 83 14.98 -18.24 3.08
N ASN A 84 13.80 -18.69 3.50
CA ASN A 84 12.81 -17.80 4.08
C ASN A 84 13.28 -17.20 5.42
N ASP A 85 13.97 -17.98 6.26
CA ASP A 85 14.52 -17.50 7.53
C ASP A 85 15.60 -16.42 7.30
N LYS A 86 16.51 -16.63 6.33
CA LYS A 86 17.59 -15.69 6.05
C LYS A 86 17.16 -14.43 5.29
N PHE A 87 16.11 -14.52 4.46
CA PHE A 87 15.77 -13.44 3.52
C PHE A 87 14.36 -12.85 3.71
N GLY A 88 13.50 -13.46 4.53
CA GLY A 88 12.07 -13.16 4.68
C GLY A 88 11.67 -12.13 5.73
N TYR A 89 12.53 -11.13 6.00
CA TYR A 89 12.26 -10.01 6.93
C TYR A 89 11.20 -9.03 6.43
#